data_AF-A0A7S4IQX5-F1
#
_entry.id   AF-A0A7S4IQX5-F1
#
_cell.length_a   1.000
_cell.length_b   1.000
_cell.length_c   1.000
_cell.angle_alpha   90.00
_cell.angle_beta   90.00
_cell.angle_gamma   90.00
#
_symmetry.space_group_name_H-M   'P 1'
#
loop_
_entity.id
_entity.type
_entity.pdbx_description
1 polymer ?
#
loop_
_entity_poly.entity_id
_entity_poly.type
_entity_poly.pdbx_seq_one_letter_code
_entity_poly.pdbx_strand_id
1 'polypeptide(L)'
;RSLAIDFICIMAKYPEYGWVSSFCYVALFFTCFKCLAVASGIGIQCFLFGVIAGAKRARIFNKAFFEREFPDVHPSDRNSGLPDMGNGKYSEKLSLEEWHELNCAARASSAAAEVVYLP
;
A
#
# COMPACT_ATOMS: atom_id res chain seq x y z
N ARG A 1 -9.08 36.37 -6.01
CA ARG A 1 -9.73 36.73 -4.72
C ARG A 1 -9.71 35.49 -3.85
N SER A 2 -9.26 35.61 -2.59
CA SER A 2 -9.17 34.45 -1.69
C SER A 2 -10.57 34.12 -1.16
N LEU A 3 -10.98 32.86 -1.23
CA LEU A 3 -12.24 32.35 -0.67
C LEU A 3 -12.43 32.77 0.79
N ALA A 4 -11.34 32.89 1.54
CA ALA A 4 -11.37 33.34 2.93
C ALA A 4 -11.88 34.78 3.09
N ILE A 5 -11.57 35.67 2.15
CA ILE A 5 -11.96 37.10 2.22
C ILE A 5 -13.43 37.27 1.87
N ASP A 6 -13.90 36.63 0.80
CA ASP A 6 -15.32 36.66 0.42
C ASP A 6 -16.19 36.04 1.53
N PHE A 7 -15.67 35.03 2.23
CA PHE A 7 -16.34 34.39 3.36
C PHE A 7 -16.47 35.28 4.59
N ILE A 8 -15.40 35.99 4.98
CA ILE A 8 -15.44 36.96 6.09
C ILE A 8 -16.48 38.06 5.81
N CYS A 9 -16.58 38.52 4.56
CA CYS A 9 -17.57 39.51 4.16
C CYS A 9 -19.02 38.97 4.25
N ILE A 10 -19.26 37.70 3.92
CA ILE A 10 -20.60 37.07 4.07
C ILE A 10 -20.96 36.93 5.55
N MET A 11 -20.01 36.51 6.38
CA MET A 11 -20.20 36.37 7.84
C MET A 11 -20.48 37.70 8.53
N ALA A 12 -19.82 38.77 8.10
CA ALA A 12 -20.07 40.13 8.61
C ALA A 12 -21.45 40.66 8.19
N LYS A 13 -21.99 40.19 7.05
CA LYS A 13 -23.28 40.62 6.51
C LYS A 13 -24.49 39.90 7.14
N TYR A 14 -24.29 38.70 7.67
CA TYR A 14 -25.34 37.82 8.18
C TYR A 14 -24.94 37.17 9.52
N PRO A 15 -24.81 37.96 10.61
CA PRO A 15 -24.31 37.48 11.90
C PRO A 15 -25.20 36.41 12.55
N GLU A 16 -26.51 36.45 12.30
CA GLU A 16 -27.48 35.46 12.80
C GLU A 16 -27.25 34.04 12.23
N TYR A 17 -26.53 33.92 11.10
CA TYR A 17 -26.14 32.64 10.51
C TYR A 17 -24.70 32.21 10.86
N GLY A 18 -23.99 33.00 11.68
CA GLY A 18 -22.59 32.74 12.03
C GLY A 18 -22.37 31.38 12.71
N TRP A 19 -23.32 30.98 13.56
CA TRP A 19 -23.34 29.68 14.23
C TRP A 19 -23.49 28.53 13.22
N VAL A 20 -24.43 28.65 12.27
CA VAL A 20 -24.70 27.64 11.24
C VAL A 20 -23.47 27.41 10.38
N SER A 21 -22.79 28.49 9.98
CA SER A 21 -21.55 28.37 9.20
C SER A 21 -20.44 27.67 10.01
N SER A 22 -20.29 28.00 11.29
CA SER A 22 -19.26 27.42 12.17
C SER A 22 -19.49 25.92 12.34
N PHE A 23 -20.75 25.49 12.51
CA PHE A 23 -21.11 24.07 12.54
C PHE A 23 -20.76 23.36 11.22
N CYS A 24 -21.04 23.97 10.06
CA CYS A 24 -20.67 23.40 8.77
C CYS A 24 -19.15 23.22 8.61
N TYR A 25 -18.32 24.16 9.06
CA TYR A 25 -16.85 24.00 9.01
C TYR A 25 -16.35 22.90 9.94
N VAL A 26 -16.87 22.84 11.15
CA VAL A 26 -16.49 21.79 12.11
C VAL A 26 -16.88 20.42 11.55
N ALA A 27 -18.08 20.28 10.99
CA ALA A 27 -18.53 19.05 10.35
C ALA A 27 -17.67 18.68 9.12
N LEU A 28 -17.35 19.65 8.26
CA LEU A 28 -16.48 19.45 7.09
C LEU A 28 -15.07 19.04 7.52
N PHE A 29 -14.50 19.71 8.52
CA PHE A 29 -13.19 19.42 9.08
C PHE A 29 -13.11 17.98 9.60
N PHE A 30 -14.08 17.56 10.41
CA PHE A 30 -14.13 16.18 10.91
C PHE A 30 -14.33 15.16 9.80
N THR A 31 -15.08 15.51 8.75
CA THR A 31 -15.29 14.63 7.59
C THR A 31 -13.98 14.46 6.81
N CYS A 32 -13.29 15.55 6.48
CA CYS A 32 -11.99 15.52 5.81
C CYS A 32 -10.94 14.76 6.64
N PHE A 33 -10.92 14.95 7.96
CA PHE A 33 -10.00 14.25 8.85
C PHE A 33 -10.25 12.74 8.86
N LYS A 34 -11.52 12.31 8.88
CA LYS A 34 -11.88 10.88 8.77
C LYS A 34 -11.42 10.29 7.44
N CYS A 35 -11.64 10.99 6.33
CA CYS A 35 -11.17 10.54 5.01
C CYS A 35 -9.65 10.39 4.99
N LEU A 36 -8.91 11.36 5.53
CA LEU A 36 -7.44 11.31 5.60
C LEU A 36 -6.94 10.15 6.48
N ALA A 37 -7.58 9.91 7.63
CA ALA A 37 -7.24 8.82 8.51
C ALA A 37 -7.46 7.45 7.85
N VAL A 38 -8.59 7.28 7.15
CA VAL A 38 -8.89 6.04 6.41
C VAL A 38 -7.87 5.81 5.29
N ALA A 39 -7.59 6.85 4.48
CA ALA A 39 -6.60 6.75 3.40
C ALA A 39 -5.20 6.38 3.93
N SER A 40 -4.79 7.00 5.04
CA SER A 40 -3.51 6.70 5.70
C SER A 40 -3.47 5.26 6.21
N GLY A 41 -4.56 4.78 6.81
CA GLY A 41 -4.67 3.40 7.29
C GLY A 41 -4.51 2.37 6.18
N ILE A 42 -5.17 2.60 5.03
CA ILE A 42 -5.03 1.72 3.84
C ILE A 42 -3.59 1.76 3.32
N GLY A 43 -2.96 2.94 3.26
CA GLY A 43 -1.57 3.07 2.84
C GLY A 43 -0.59 2.29 3.73
N ILE A 44 -0.76 2.37 5.05
CA ILE A 44 0.03 1.60 6.01
C ILE A 44 -0.18 0.10 5.81
N GLN A 45 -1.43 -0.35 5.64
CA GLN A 45 -1.74 -1.75 5.41
C GLN A 45 -1.06 -2.29 4.14
N CYS A 46 -1.10 -1.54 3.05
CA CYS A 46 -0.42 -1.91 1.79
C CYS A 46 1.10 -2.01 1.98
N PHE A 47 1.69 -1.04 2.68
CA PHE A 47 3.12 -1.06 3.01
C PHE A 47 3.50 -2.31 3.81
N LEU A 48 2.72 -2.65 4.84
CA LEU A 48 2.98 -3.83 5.67
C LEU A 48 2.90 -5.14 4.87
N PHE A 49 1.91 -5.28 3.97
CA PHE A 49 1.84 -6.46 3.10
C PHE A 49 3.05 -6.57 2.17
N GLY A 50 3.52 -5.44 1.62
CA GLY A 50 4.74 -5.41 0.81
C GLY A 50 5.99 -5.86 1.60
N VAL A 51 6.14 -5.39 2.84
CA VAL A 51 7.23 -5.80 3.73
C VAL A 51 7.18 -7.28 4.05
N ILE A 52 5.99 -7.81 4.39
CA ILE A 52 5.80 -9.24 4.71
C ILE A 52 6.12 -10.12 3.49
N ALA A 53 5.64 -9.74 2.30
CA ALA A 53 5.95 -10.46 1.07
C ALA A 53 7.45 -10.45 0.76
N GLY A 54 8.11 -9.30 0.92
CA GLY A 54 9.56 -9.16 0.76
C GLY A 54 10.36 -10.02 1.75
N ALA A 55 9.95 -10.05 3.02
CA ALA A 55 10.60 -10.87 4.04
C ALA A 55 10.48 -12.38 3.77
N LYS A 56 9.27 -12.85 3.40
CA LYS A 56 9.06 -14.25 2.99
C LYS A 56 9.91 -14.62 1.77
N ARG A 57 9.98 -13.74 0.78
CA ARG A 57 10.84 -13.91 -0.40
C ARG A 57 12.31 -14.04 0.00
N ALA A 58 12.83 -13.13 0.82
CA ALA A 58 14.23 -13.14 1.25
C ALA A 58 14.60 -14.40 2.05
N ARG A 59 13.63 -14.95 2.81
CA ARG A 59 13.81 -16.20 3.54
C ARG A 59 13.93 -17.41 2.61
N ILE A 60 13.07 -17.51 1.61
CA ILE A 60 13.01 -18.65 0.68
C ILE A 60 14.14 -18.57 -0.35
N PHE A 61 14.28 -17.44 -1.03
CA PHE A 61 15.30 -17.20 -2.05
C PHE A 61 16.60 -16.65 -1.43
N ASN A 62 17.13 -17.38 -0.45
CA ASN A 62 18.40 -17.04 0.18
C ASN A 62 19.59 -17.58 -0.64
N LYS A 63 20.81 -17.18 -0.24
CA LYS A 63 22.05 -17.61 -0.91
C LYS A 63 22.17 -19.14 -1.00
N ALA A 64 21.80 -19.86 0.06
CA ALA A 64 21.88 -21.32 0.10
C ALA A 64 20.91 -21.99 -0.89
N PHE A 65 19.71 -21.42 -1.09
CA PHE A 65 18.77 -21.90 -2.11
C PHE A 65 19.37 -21.80 -3.52
N PHE A 66 19.94 -20.64 -3.88
CA PHE A 66 20.56 -20.47 -5.19
C PHE A 66 21.80 -21.34 -5.37
N GLU A 67 22.62 -21.51 -4.34
CA GLU A 67 23.79 -22.40 -4.42
C GLU A 67 23.41 -23.87 -4.58
N ARG A 68 22.28 -24.30 -4.01
CA ARG A 68 21.79 -25.67 -4.10
C ARG A 68 21.12 -25.97 -5.44
N GLU A 69 20.20 -25.11 -5.88
CA GLU A 69 19.35 -25.38 -7.05
C GLU A 69 19.89 -24.75 -8.34
N PHE A 70 20.70 -23.69 -8.24
CA PHE A 70 21.16 -22.87 -9.37
C PHE A 70 22.62 -22.40 -9.22
N PRO A 71 23.59 -23.33 -9.11
CA PRO A 71 25.00 -22.98 -8.84
C PRO A 71 25.61 -22.07 -9.91
N ASP A 72 25.17 -22.21 -11.16
CA ASP A 72 25.69 -21.46 -12.31
C ASP A 72 25.09 -20.04 -12.44
N VAL A 73 24.11 -19.66 -11.60
CA VAL A 73 23.50 -18.32 -11.65
C VAL A 73 24.44 -17.29 -11.05
N HIS A 74 24.82 -16.33 -11.90
CA HIS A 74 25.68 -15.22 -11.52
C HIS A 74 25.03 -14.38 -10.40
N PRO A 75 25.79 -13.91 -9.39
CA PRO A 75 25.21 -13.16 -8.25
C PRO A 75 24.42 -11.91 -8.63
N SER A 76 24.76 -11.25 -9.75
CA SER A 76 24.00 -10.11 -10.27
C SER A 76 22.56 -10.48 -10.63
N ASP A 77 22.37 -11.69 -11.13
CA ASP A 77 21.08 -12.14 -11.68
C ASP A 77 20.15 -12.60 -10.56
N ARG A 78 20.70 -12.93 -9.39
CA ARG A 78 19.95 -13.26 -8.16
C ARG A 78 19.15 -12.05 -7.63
N ASN A 79 19.59 -10.84 -7.95
CA ASN A 79 18.95 -9.58 -7.56
C ASN A 79 18.03 -9.02 -8.64
N SER A 80 18.02 -9.62 -9.85
CA SER A 80 17.02 -9.27 -10.85
C SER A 80 15.62 -9.60 -10.31
N GLY A 81 14.62 -8.80 -10.70
CA GLY A 81 13.28 -8.79 -10.10
C GLY A 81 12.59 -10.15 -9.98
N LEU A 82 11.48 -10.18 -9.22
CA LEU A 82 10.76 -11.38 -8.76
C LEU A 82 10.93 -12.58 -9.70
N PRO A 83 11.66 -13.64 -9.30
CA PRO A 83 12.03 -14.71 -10.21
C PRO A 83 10.87 -15.56 -10.74
N ASP A 84 9.64 -15.29 -10.30
CA ASP A 84 8.39 -15.48 -11.05
C ASP A 84 7.22 -15.37 -10.08
N MET A 85 6.15 -14.64 -10.46
CA MET A 85 4.89 -14.61 -9.70
C MET A 85 4.08 -15.89 -9.94
N GLY A 86 4.61 -17.02 -9.45
CA GLY A 86 3.85 -18.26 -9.30
C GLY A 86 4.07 -19.32 -10.38
N ASN A 87 4.73 -19.01 -11.51
CA ASN A 87 5.11 -20.03 -12.49
C ASN A 87 6.45 -19.67 -13.13
N GLY A 88 7.50 -20.44 -12.84
CA GLY A 88 8.83 -20.00 -13.13
C GLY A 88 9.99 -20.89 -12.75
N LYS A 89 11.13 -20.65 -13.39
CA LYS A 89 12.36 -21.46 -13.28
C LYS A 89 12.75 -21.74 -11.81
N TYR A 90 12.61 -20.75 -10.94
CA TYR A 90 12.98 -20.85 -9.54
C TYR A 90 11.84 -21.38 -8.66
N SER A 91 10.60 -21.08 -9.03
CA SER A 91 9.39 -21.47 -8.30
C SER A 91 9.08 -22.98 -8.42
N GLU A 92 9.52 -23.63 -9.49
CA GLU A 92 9.42 -25.09 -9.69
C GLU A 92 10.26 -25.90 -8.71
N LYS A 93 11.28 -25.30 -8.09
CA LYS A 93 12.16 -25.95 -7.11
C LYS A 93 11.70 -25.78 -5.66
N LEU A 94 10.62 -25.04 -5.45
CA LEU A 94 10.05 -24.83 -4.12
C LEU A 94 9.21 -26.05 -3.71
N SER A 95 9.18 -26.31 -2.40
CA SER A 95 8.15 -27.20 -1.86
C SER A 95 6.76 -26.58 -2.07
N LEU A 96 5.73 -27.42 -2.11
CA LEU A 96 4.35 -26.95 -2.28
C LEU A 96 3.95 -25.91 -1.21
N GLU A 97 4.42 -26.09 0.02
CA GLU A 97 4.17 -25.19 1.14
C GLU A 97 4.84 -23.82 0.93
N GLU A 98 6.14 -23.80 0.61
CA GLU A 98 6.87 -22.55 0.34
C GLU A 98 6.32 -21.81 -0.89
N TRP A 99 5.97 -22.55 -1.94
CA TRP A 99 5.32 -22.00 -3.12
C TRP A 99 3.97 -21.37 -2.78
N HIS A 100 3.15 -22.06 -1.98
CA HIS A 100 1.85 -21.56 -1.55
C HIS A 100 2.00 -20.30 -0.68
N GLU A 101 2.89 -20.33 0.31
CA GLU A 101 3.14 -19.18 1.18
C GLU A 101 3.60 -17.93 0.41
N LEU A 102 4.51 -18.11 -0.54
CA LEU A 102 5.06 -17.00 -1.32
C LEU A 102 4.01 -16.42 -2.26
N ASN A 103 3.20 -17.28 -2.91
CA ASN A 103 2.09 -16.83 -3.75
C ASN A 103 1.00 -16.11 -2.97
N CYS A 104 0.60 -16.64 -1.81
CA CYS A 104 -0.39 -15.98 -0.96
C CYS A 104 0.10 -14.62 -0.49
N ALA A 105 1.37 -14.51 -0.08
CA ALA A 105 1.95 -13.23 0.36
C ALA A 105 2.05 -12.21 -0.79
N ALA A 106 2.50 -12.65 -1.97
CA ALA A 106 2.60 -11.80 -3.15
C ALA A 106 1.20 -11.34 -3.65
N ARG A 107 0.21 -12.23 -3.62
CA ARG A 107 -1.18 -11.90 -3.98
C ARG A 107 -1.81 -10.95 -2.96
N ALA A 108 -1.59 -11.16 -1.67
CA ALA A 108 -2.06 -10.22 -0.65
C ALA A 108 -1.46 -8.83 -0.83
N SER A 109 -0.17 -8.74 -1.15
CA SER A 109 0.48 -7.46 -1.47
C SER A 109 -0.05 -6.82 -2.75
N SER A 110 -0.33 -7.61 -3.78
CA SER A 110 -0.80 -7.10 -5.09
C SER A 110 -2.28 -6.68 -5.02
N ALA A 111 -3.13 -7.47 -4.37
CA ALA A 111 -4.53 -7.14 -4.13
C ALA A 111 -4.66 -5.87 -3.27
N ALA A 112 -3.83 -5.73 -2.23
CA ALA A 112 -3.80 -4.50 -1.44
C ALA A 112 -3.45 -3.27 -2.29
N ALA A 113 -2.48 -3.40 -3.21
CA ALA A 113 -2.15 -2.33 -4.14
C ALA A 113 -3.31 -2.05 -5.12
N GLU A 114 -3.95 -3.08 -5.67
CA GLU A 114 -5.07 -2.93 -6.62
C GLU A 114 -6.25 -2.17 -6.01
N VAL A 115 -6.61 -2.42 -4.74
CA VAL A 115 -7.65 -1.66 -4.03
C VAL A 115 -7.33 -0.16 -3.94
N VAL A 116 -6.05 0.22 -3.96
CA VAL A 116 -5.63 1.63 -3.95
C VAL A 116 -5.66 2.26 -5.35
N TYR A 117 -5.51 1.46 -6.41
CA TYR A 117 -5.45 1.95 -7.79
C TYR A 117 -6.77 1.84 -8.56
N LEU A 118 -7.81 1.24 -7.98
CA LEU A 118 -9.15 1.25 -8.55
C LEU A 118 -9.81 2.64 -8.36
N PRO A 119 -10.15 3.35 -9.46
CA PRO A 119 -10.71 4.70 -9.43
C PRO A 119 -12.14 4.78 -8.88
#